data_AF-A0A2U3JZT7-F1
#
_entry.id   AF-A0A2U3JZT7-F1
#
_cell.length_a   1.000
_cell.length_b   1.000
_cell.length_c   1.000
_cell.angle_alpha   90.00
_cell.angle_beta   90.00
_cell.angle_gamma   90.00
#
_symmetry.space_group_name_H-M   'P 1'
#
loop_
_entity.id
_entity.type
_entity.pdbx_description
1 polymer ?
#
loop_
_entity_poly.entity_id
_entity_poly.type
_entity_poly.pdbx_seq_one_letter_code
_entity_poly.pdbx_strand_id
1 'polypeptide(L)'
;MKHFRSIALTAFAACIGFALVPSLQADDWNKKTTLTVNEPLQVPSCCTPDHTVTLQPGEYVMVLVDSLSDRHIVRIFDKDQQHVMTTILAIPNYRLQPTGQTVFQYWEVPAGQTRALRAWFYPGDNFGQEFAYPKQTAAQIAAFVKTPVPAIEADTSAVEDLKTVPLLAVDESGKTTELAQPLPVRASDPAMQPRLETVAVQPQTADRVVEAETPAPAPTLPGTASATPLIGLAGLVSLVLSAALGVRSRRRGPCKD
;
A
#
# COMPACT_ATOMS: atom_id res chain seq x y z
N MET A 1 25.34 -34.15 31.13
CA MET A 1 25.70 -34.28 29.69
C MET A 1 24.56 -34.74 28.77
N LYS A 2 23.59 -35.56 29.22
CA LYS A 2 22.46 -36.00 28.36
C LYS A 2 21.43 -34.90 28.05
N HIS A 3 21.09 -34.06 29.03
CA HIS A 3 20.14 -32.94 28.85
C HIS A 3 20.67 -31.82 27.94
N PHE A 4 22.00 -31.62 27.91
CA PHE A 4 22.63 -30.62 27.04
C PHE A 4 22.53 -31.01 25.55
N ARG A 5 22.51 -32.32 25.25
CA ARG A 5 22.33 -32.84 23.88
C ARG A 5 20.88 -32.73 23.41
N SER A 6 19.90 -32.92 24.30
CA SER A 6 18.47 -32.73 23.96
C SER A 6 18.12 -31.27 23.71
N ILE A 7 18.71 -30.32 24.45
CA ILE A 7 18.47 -28.88 24.25
C ILE A 7 19.09 -28.40 22.92
N ALA A 8 20.27 -28.92 22.56
CA ALA A 8 20.90 -28.61 21.28
C ALA A 8 20.09 -29.14 20.08
N LEU A 9 19.46 -30.31 20.20
CA LEU A 9 18.67 -30.91 19.12
C LEU A 9 17.35 -30.16 18.85
N THR A 10 16.67 -29.69 19.90
CA THR A 10 15.42 -28.94 19.76
C THR A 10 15.65 -27.51 19.25
N ALA A 11 16.76 -26.87 19.64
CA ALA A 11 17.15 -25.57 19.09
C ALA A 11 17.46 -25.65 17.60
N PHE A 12 18.12 -26.72 17.14
CA PHE A 12 18.44 -26.92 15.72
C PHE A 12 17.19 -27.16 14.86
N ALA A 13 16.22 -27.93 15.36
CA ALA A 13 14.95 -28.17 14.66
C ALA A 13 14.09 -26.90 14.53
N ALA A 14 14.11 -26.01 15.53
CA ALA A 14 13.42 -24.72 15.48
C ALA A 14 14.05 -23.74 14.47
N CYS A 15 15.38 -23.76 14.30
CA CYS A 15 16.07 -22.92 13.32
C CYS A 15 15.80 -23.32 11.87
N ILE A 16 15.58 -24.61 11.58
CA ILE A 16 15.28 -25.09 10.22
C ILE A 16 13.85 -24.68 9.80
N GLY A 17 12.90 -24.60 10.74
CA GLY A 17 11.53 -24.16 10.45
C GLY A 17 11.40 -22.71 9.98
N PHE A 18 12.33 -21.82 10.38
CA PHE A 18 12.34 -20.42 9.96
C PHE A 18 12.92 -20.20 8.55
N ALA A 19 13.70 -21.15 8.00
CA ALA A 19 14.34 -21.00 6.70
C ALA A 19 13.38 -21.24 5.50
N LEU A 20 12.19 -21.77 5.76
CA LEU A 20 11.17 -22.11 4.75
C LEU A 20 10.00 -21.13 4.73
N VAL A 21 10.07 -20.03 5.50
CA VAL A 21 9.03 -19.00 5.46
C VAL A 21 9.23 -18.19 4.18
N PRO A 22 8.21 -18.03 3.32
CA PRO A 22 8.31 -17.11 2.19
C PRO A 22 8.73 -15.74 2.74
N SER A 23 9.64 -15.05 2.03
CA SER A 23 10.07 -13.70 2.40
C SER A 23 8.84 -12.83 2.55
N LEU A 24 8.43 -12.61 3.80
CA LEU A 24 7.48 -11.59 4.18
C LEU A 24 8.23 -10.29 3.91
N GLN A 25 8.09 -9.76 2.71
CA GLN A 25 8.51 -8.41 2.39
C GLN A 25 7.76 -7.52 3.39
N ALA A 26 8.50 -6.94 4.33
CA ALA A 26 7.94 -5.89 5.17
C ALA A 26 7.36 -4.81 4.25
N ASP A 27 6.27 -4.19 4.68
CA ASP A 27 5.67 -3.08 3.94
C ASP A 27 6.65 -1.90 3.99
N ASP A 28 7.53 -1.83 2.98
CA ASP A 28 8.45 -0.72 2.80
C ASP A 28 7.65 0.43 2.18
N TRP A 29 7.57 1.54 2.91
CA TRP A 29 6.76 2.69 2.53
C TRP A 29 7.11 3.21 1.13
N ASN A 30 8.40 3.15 0.76
CA ASN A 30 8.87 3.65 -0.53
C ASN A 30 8.67 2.65 -1.68
N LYS A 31 8.21 1.43 -1.36
CA LYS A 31 7.95 0.36 -2.32
C LYS A 31 9.10 0.14 -3.32
N LYS A 32 10.36 0.32 -2.92
CA LYS A 32 11.50 0.31 -3.84
C LYS A 32 11.52 -0.93 -4.74
N THR A 33 11.62 -0.72 -6.05
CA THR A 33 11.54 -1.78 -7.06
C THR A 33 12.56 -1.54 -8.18
N THR A 34 13.24 -2.61 -8.62
CA THR A 34 14.05 -2.58 -9.84
C THR A 34 13.14 -2.72 -11.07
N LEU A 35 13.22 -1.76 -11.98
CA LEU A 35 12.61 -1.80 -13.31
C LEU A 35 13.67 -2.24 -14.32
N THR A 36 13.46 -3.37 -14.97
CA THR A 36 14.31 -3.85 -16.07
C THR A 36 13.67 -3.50 -17.41
N VAL A 37 14.40 -2.74 -18.22
CA VAL A 37 13.98 -2.26 -19.53
C VAL A 37 14.79 -3.01 -20.59
N ASN A 38 14.12 -3.79 -21.44
CA ASN A 38 14.79 -4.59 -22.49
C ASN A 38 14.77 -3.90 -23.86
N GLU A 39 13.85 -2.97 -24.05
CA GLU A 39 13.62 -2.19 -25.27
C GLU A 39 13.27 -0.76 -24.85
N PRO A 40 13.46 0.26 -25.69
CA PRO A 40 13.07 1.62 -25.38
C PRO A 40 11.66 1.70 -24.77
N LEU A 41 11.56 2.36 -23.61
CA LEU A 41 10.33 2.46 -22.82
C LEU A 41 10.02 3.92 -22.54
N GLN A 42 8.88 4.39 -23.02
CA GLN A 42 8.41 5.73 -22.73
C GLN A 42 7.74 5.76 -21.34
N VAL A 43 8.06 6.79 -20.56
CA VAL A 43 7.45 7.11 -19.28
C VAL A 43 7.08 8.60 -19.25
N PRO A 44 6.03 9.02 -18.51
CA PRO A 44 5.76 10.44 -18.30
C PRO A 44 6.89 11.13 -17.54
N SER A 45 6.92 12.46 -17.59
CA SER A 45 7.92 13.24 -16.87
C SER A 45 7.41 14.65 -16.55
N CYS A 46 7.54 15.04 -15.29
CA CYS A 46 7.34 16.42 -14.84
C CYS A 46 8.44 17.39 -15.23
N CYS A 47 9.54 16.90 -15.78
CA CYS A 47 10.82 17.56 -15.57
C CYS A 47 11.63 17.67 -16.88
N THR A 48 10.93 17.48 -18.00
CA THR A 48 11.46 17.57 -19.36
C THR A 48 10.53 18.41 -20.23
N PRO A 49 11.04 19.14 -21.24
CA PRO A 49 10.21 19.96 -22.13
C PRO A 49 9.09 19.18 -22.83
N ASP A 50 9.34 17.93 -23.20
CA ASP A 50 8.36 17.08 -23.89
C ASP A 50 7.47 16.30 -22.91
N HIS A 51 7.60 16.57 -21.61
CA HIS A 51 6.87 15.94 -20.49
C HIS A 51 6.83 14.38 -20.54
N THR A 52 7.78 13.78 -21.25
CA THR A 52 7.99 12.35 -21.39
C THR A 52 9.49 12.07 -21.49
N VAL A 53 9.91 10.90 -21.03
CA VAL A 53 11.29 10.40 -21.12
C VAL A 53 11.25 9.03 -21.75
N THR A 54 12.19 8.74 -22.65
CA THR A 54 12.42 7.39 -23.17
C THR A 54 13.59 6.74 -22.43
N LEU A 55 13.29 5.79 -21.57
CA LEU A 55 14.28 4.95 -20.90
C LEU A 55 14.89 3.99 -21.93
N GLN A 56 16.21 3.93 -21.98
CA GLN A 56 16.95 3.01 -22.84
C GLN A 56 17.03 1.62 -22.20
N PRO A 57 17.39 0.57 -22.94
CA PRO A 57 17.60 -0.75 -22.35
C PRO A 57 18.61 -0.70 -21.19
N GLY A 58 18.24 -1.24 -20.03
CA GLY A 58 19.00 -1.14 -18.80
C GLY A 58 18.17 -1.43 -17.54
N GLU A 59 18.80 -1.21 -16.38
CA GLU A 59 18.16 -1.32 -15.07
C GLU A 59 17.97 0.07 -14.47
N TYR A 60 16.79 0.28 -13.89
CA TYR A 60 16.38 1.50 -13.22
C TYR A 60 15.79 1.16 -11.85
N VAL A 61 15.78 2.14 -10.95
CA VAL A 61 15.17 1.98 -9.63
C VAL A 61 13.98 2.90 -9.52
N MET A 62 12.82 2.32 -9.22
CA MET A 62 11.61 3.08 -8.94
C MET A 62 11.32 3.06 -7.44
N VAL A 63 10.91 4.21 -6.93
CA VAL A 63 10.46 4.38 -5.55
C VAL A 63 9.22 5.27 -5.52
N LEU A 64 8.33 4.97 -4.59
CA LEU A 64 7.26 5.86 -4.16
C LEU A 64 7.88 6.87 -3.18
N VAL A 65 7.85 8.16 -3.51
CA VAL A 65 8.48 9.22 -2.69
C VAL A 65 7.50 10.01 -1.86
N ASP A 66 6.23 9.98 -2.24
CA ASP A 66 5.15 10.58 -1.48
C ASP A 66 3.96 9.62 -1.54
N SER A 67 3.62 9.06 -0.38
CA SER A 67 2.44 8.23 -0.16
C SER A 67 1.61 8.69 1.04
N LEU A 68 2.10 9.70 1.76
CA LEU A 68 1.47 10.25 2.97
C LEU A 68 0.59 11.45 2.63
N SER A 69 0.88 12.13 1.52
CA SER A 69 -0.07 12.98 0.82
C SER A 69 -1.04 12.09 0.06
N ASP A 70 -2.27 12.54 -0.21
CA ASP A 70 -3.25 11.88 -1.11
C ASP A 70 -2.78 11.83 -2.59
N ARG A 71 -1.46 11.93 -2.83
CA ARG A 71 -0.79 12.09 -4.12
C ARG A 71 0.22 10.97 -4.27
N HIS A 72 0.07 10.19 -5.34
CA HIS A 72 0.94 9.06 -5.63
C HIS A 72 2.10 9.51 -6.52
N ILE A 73 3.24 9.86 -5.93
CA ILE A 73 4.40 10.37 -6.68
C ILE A 73 5.49 9.30 -6.74
N VAL A 74 5.80 8.87 -7.96
CA VAL A 74 6.84 7.88 -8.25
C VAL A 74 8.05 8.58 -8.83
N ARG A 75 9.23 8.19 -8.35
CA ARG A 75 10.51 8.67 -8.88
C ARG A 75 11.29 7.49 -9.47
N ILE A 76 11.81 7.69 -10.67
CA ILE A 76 12.66 6.73 -11.36
C ILE A 76 14.09 7.26 -11.34
N PHE A 77 15.01 6.43 -10.87
CA PHE A 77 16.44 6.68 -10.83
C PHE A 77 17.19 5.76 -11.80
N ASP A 78 18.42 6.12 -12.12
CA ASP A 78 19.39 5.18 -12.68
C ASP A 78 19.63 3.97 -11.74
N LYS A 79 20.33 2.96 -12.26
CA LYS A 79 20.67 1.72 -11.53
C LYS A 79 21.30 2.00 -10.16
N ASP A 80 22.22 2.96 -10.09
CA ASP A 80 22.99 3.26 -8.90
C ASP A 80 22.28 4.24 -7.94
N GLN A 81 21.09 4.73 -8.31
CA GLN A 81 20.29 5.73 -7.58
C GLN A 81 21.02 7.06 -7.36
N GLN A 82 21.95 7.41 -8.25
CA GLN A 82 22.69 8.67 -8.19
C GLN A 82 21.99 9.78 -8.97
N HIS A 83 21.27 9.42 -10.03
CA HIS A 83 20.59 10.38 -10.90
C HIS A 83 19.10 10.07 -10.99
N VAL A 84 18.27 11.11 -10.84
CA VAL A 84 16.84 11.03 -11.10
C VAL A 84 16.63 11.09 -12.60
N MET A 85 16.05 10.02 -13.17
CA MET A 85 15.65 10.00 -14.58
C MET A 85 14.38 10.82 -14.78
N THR A 86 13.39 10.65 -13.90
CA THR A 86 12.15 11.42 -13.91
C THR A 86 11.35 11.28 -12.61
N THR A 87 10.37 12.18 -12.41
CA THR A 87 9.33 12.08 -11.38
C THR A 87 7.96 12.14 -12.05
N ILE A 88 7.04 11.28 -11.57
CA ILE A 88 5.79 10.95 -12.24
C ILE A 88 4.65 11.00 -11.23
N LEU A 89 3.55 11.66 -11.60
CA LEU A 89 2.29 11.58 -10.86
C LEU A 89 1.50 10.36 -11.31
N ALA A 90 0.91 9.65 -10.35
CA ALA A 90 0.12 8.45 -10.58
C ALA A 90 -1.24 8.53 -9.89
N ILE A 91 -2.08 7.54 -10.19
CA ILE A 91 -3.35 7.26 -9.51
C ILE A 91 -3.38 5.79 -9.06
N PRO A 92 -4.19 5.44 -8.05
CA PRO A 92 -4.42 4.04 -7.69
C PRO A 92 -5.06 3.24 -8.83
N ASN A 93 -4.49 2.09 -9.15
CA ASN A 93 -5.09 1.09 -10.04
C ASN A 93 -5.35 -0.20 -9.25
N TYR A 94 -6.61 -0.43 -8.87
CA TYR A 94 -6.99 -1.54 -8.02
C TYR A 94 -7.07 -2.86 -8.77
N ARG A 95 -6.63 -3.94 -8.10
CA ARG A 95 -6.77 -5.32 -8.56
C ARG A 95 -7.44 -6.16 -7.47
N LEU A 96 -8.24 -7.16 -7.88
CA LEU A 96 -8.93 -8.04 -6.95
C LEU A 96 -7.97 -8.93 -6.16
N GLN A 97 -6.93 -9.45 -6.82
CA GLN A 97 -6.00 -10.40 -6.23
C GLN A 97 -4.56 -9.86 -6.28
N PRO A 98 -3.91 -9.64 -5.12
CA PRO A 98 -2.49 -9.32 -5.06
C PRO A 98 -1.60 -10.44 -5.60
N THR A 99 -0.44 -10.06 -6.15
CA THR A 99 0.62 -10.98 -6.60
C THR A 99 1.79 -10.92 -5.62
N GLY A 100 2.54 -12.02 -5.48
CA GLY A 100 3.75 -12.08 -4.64
C GLY A 100 4.99 -11.43 -5.28
N GLN A 101 4.85 -10.91 -6.50
CA GLN A 101 5.92 -10.35 -7.32
C GLN A 101 5.49 -9.00 -7.91
N THR A 102 6.47 -8.17 -8.26
CA THR A 102 6.25 -6.91 -8.97
C THR A 102 5.62 -7.20 -10.33
N VAL A 103 4.63 -6.39 -10.71
CA VAL A 103 4.02 -6.45 -12.03
C VAL A 103 4.06 -5.07 -12.68
N PHE A 104 4.49 -5.04 -13.94
CA PHE A 104 4.42 -3.86 -14.80
C PHE A 104 3.37 -4.08 -15.87
N GLN A 105 2.52 -3.07 -16.08
CA GLN A 105 1.61 -3.02 -17.21
C GLN A 105 2.07 -1.95 -18.18
N TYR A 106 1.71 -2.13 -19.44
CA TYR A 106 2.08 -1.23 -20.52
C TYR A 106 0.84 -0.84 -21.31
N TRP A 107 0.86 0.36 -21.87
CA TRP A 107 -0.11 0.75 -22.88
C TRP A 107 0.26 0.11 -24.22
N GLU A 108 -0.74 -0.37 -24.94
CA GLU A 108 -0.57 -0.67 -26.35
C GLU A 108 -0.46 0.63 -27.13
N VAL A 109 0.46 0.66 -28.08
CA VAL A 109 0.73 1.82 -28.95
C VAL A 109 0.77 1.34 -30.40
N PRO A 110 0.53 2.22 -31.38
CA PRO A 110 0.67 1.88 -32.80
C PRO A 110 2.03 1.26 -33.12
N ALA A 111 2.07 0.37 -34.11
CA ALA A 111 3.30 -0.27 -34.56
C ALA A 111 4.35 0.78 -34.96
N GLY A 112 5.59 0.59 -34.49
CA GLY A 112 6.70 1.53 -34.71
C GLY A 112 6.83 2.63 -33.66
N GLN A 113 5.91 2.74 -32.71
CA GLN A 113 6.06 3.63 -31.55
C GLN A 113 6.71 2.92 -30.36
N THR A 114 7.38 3.71 -29.53
CA THR A 114 7.95 3.25 -28.26
C THR A 114 6.83 2.84 -27.31
N ARG A 115 6.91 1.63 -26.75
CA ARG A 115 5.95 1.16 -25.74
C ARG A 115 5.93 2.12 -24.54
N ALA A 116 4.75 2.36 -23.99
CA ALA A 116 4.55 3.28 -22.88
C ALA A 116 4.24 2.52 -21.58
N LEU A 117 4.88 2.90 -20.47
CA LEU A 117 4.64 2.29 -19.16
C LEU A 117 3.28 2.75 -18.62
N ARG A 118 2.39 1.81 -18.32
CA ARG A 118 1.05 2.12 -17.83
C ARG A 118 1.01 2.16 -16.31
N ALA A 119 1.34 1.04 -15.68
CA ALA A 119 1.16 0.89 -14.25
C ALA A 119 2.22 0.00 -13.62
N TRP A 120 2.45 0.22 -12.33
CA TRP A 120 3.40 -0.51 -11.52
C TRP A 120 2.73 -1.02 -10.24
N PHE A 121 2.80 -2.34 -10.01
CA PHE A 121 2.25 -3.00 -8.85
C PHE A 121 3.37 -3.56 -7.99
N TYR A 122 3.41 -3.16 -6.72
CA TYR A 122 4.33 -3.71 -5.74
C TYR A 122 3.84 -5.08 -5.24
N PRO A 123 4.73 -6.02 -4.86
CA PRO A 123 4.35 -7.30 -4.27
C PRO A 123 3.42 -7.14 -3.07
N GLY A 124 2.34 -7.91 -3.02
CA GLY A 124 1.39 -7.91 -1.90
C GLY A 124 0.33 -6.81 -1.93
N ASP A 125 0.51 -5.74 -2.70
CA ASP A 125 -0.47 -4.64 -2.77
C ASP A 125 -1.72 -5.04 -3.56
N ASN A 126 -2.89 -4.58 -3.13
CA ASN A 126 -4.16 -4.71 -3.88
C ASN A 126 -4.39 -3.56 -4.88
N PHE A 127 -3.46 -2.63 -5.00
CA PHE A 127 -3.45 -1.62 -6.05
C PHE A 127 -2.02 -1.35 -6.55
N GLY A 128 -1.92 -0.74 -7.72
CA GLY A 128 -0.68 -0.24 -8.30
C GLY A 128 -0.75 1.26 -8.54
N GLN A 129 0.37 1.80 -9.02
CA GLN A 129 0.52 3.18 -9.45
C GLN A 129 0.30 3.23 -10.96
N GLU A 130 -0.82 3.76 -11.44
CA GLU A 130 -1.05 4.00 -12.88
C GLU A 130 -0.68 5.43 -13.23
N PHE A 131 0.21 5.58 -14.21
CA PHE A 131 0.90 6.83 -14.46
C PHE A 131 0.06 7.81 -15.29
N ALA A 132 0.01 9.07 -14.84
CA ALA A 132 -0.65 10.15 -15.55
C ALA A 132 0.29 10.75 -16.61
N TYR A 133 -0.15 10.72 -17.86
CA TYR A 133 0.60 11.24 -19.00
C TYR A 133 0.27 12.72 -19.28
N PRO A 134 1.11 13.43 -20.05
CA PRO A 134 0.71 14.71 -20.64
C PRO A 134 -0.55 14.55 -21.46
N LYS A 135 -1.44 15.55 -21.48
CA LYS A 135 -2.75 15.47 -22.15
C LYS A 135 -2.66 14.98 -23.59
N GLN A 136 -1.69 15.50 -24.34
CA GLN A 136 -1.50 15.16 -25.74
C GLN A 136 -1.14 13.68 -25.93
N THR A 137 -0.21 13.16 -25.12
CA THR A 137 0.19 11.75 -25.16
C THR A 137 -0.93 10.84 -24.68
N ALA A 138 -1.63 11.23 -23.61
CA ALA A 138 -2.80 10.50 -23.10
C ALA A 138 -3.90 10.37 -24.16
N ALA A 139 -4.20 11.45 -24.90
CA ALA A 139 -5.17 11.43 -25.99
C ALA A 139 -4.76 10.48 -27.13
N GLN A 140 -3.47 10.45 -27.51
CA GLN A 140 -2.96 9.55 -28.55
C GLN A 140 -3.09 8.09 -28.14
N ILE A 141 -2.71 7.76 -26.89
CA ILE A 141 -2.86 6.42 -26.35
C ILE A 141 -4.34 6.05 -26.29
N ALA A 142 -5.19 6.89 -25.69
CA ALA A 142 -6.62 6.63 -25.53
C ALA A 142 -7.33 6.41 -26.87
N ALA A 143 -6.98 7.21 -27.89
CA ALA A 143 -7.52 7.05 -29.25
C ALA A 143 -7.16 5.69 -29.87
N PHE A 144 -6.02 5.11 -29.51
CA PHE A 144 -5.60 3.79 -29.98
C PHE A 144 -6.23 2.65 -29.18
N VAL A 145 -6.14 2.70 -27.84
CA VAL A 145 -6.58 1.59 -26.96
C VAL A 145 -8.08 1.61 -26.64
N LYS A 146 -8.80 2.68 -27.00
CA LYS A 146 -10.26 2.84 -26.74
C LYS A 146 -10.64 2.76 -25.26
N THR A 147 -9.71 3.15 -24.39
CA THR A 147 -9.92 3.24 -22.95
C THR A 147 -9.40 4.57 -22.42
N PRO A 148 -10.02 5.14 -21.37
CA PRO A 148 -9.53 6.37 -20.77
C PRO A 148 -8.10 6.23 -20.23
N VAL A 149 -7.27 7.25 -20.45
CA VAL A 149 -5.88 7.30 -19.99
C VAL A 149 -5.74 8.43 -18.96
N PRO A 150 -5.12 8.17 -17.79
CA PRO A 150 -4.86 9.22 -16.80
C PRO A 150 -3.93 10.30 -17.37
N ALA A 151 -4.23 11.56 -17.06
CA ALA A 151 -3.46 12.70 -17.50
C ALA A 151 -3.35 13.79 -16.44
N ILE A 152 -2.30 14.61 -16.54
CA ILE A 152 -2.15 15.85 -15.77
C ILE A 152 -2.88 17.00 -16.48
N GLU A 153 -3.52 17.91 -15.73
CA GLU A 153 -4.24 19.02 -16.36
C GLU A 153 -3.31 20.01 -17.07
N ALA A 154 -2.20 20.34 -16.41
CA ALA A 154 -1.22 21.28 -16.92
C ALA A 154 0.15 20.61 -16.98
N ASP A 155 0.80 20.78 -18.12
CA ASP A 155 2.18 20.40 -18.30
C ASP A 155 3.04 21.29 -17.39
N THR A 156 3.80 20.68 -16.49
CA THR A 156 4.69 21.36 -15.53
C THR A 156 6.11 20.84 -15.69
N SER A 157 7.09 21.72 -15.42
CA SER A 157 8.52 21.41 -15.32
C SER A 157 9.00 21.27 -13.86
N ALA A 158 8.13 21.51 -12.88
CA ALA A 158 8.47 21.57 -11.46
C ALA A 158 7.87 20.40 -10.67
N VAL A 159 8.71 19.73 -9.87
CA VAL A 159 8.29 18.59 -9.02
C VAL A 159 7.24 19.02 -7.99
N GLU A 160 7.30 20.26 -7.47
CA GLU A 160 6.37 20.75 -6.45
C GLU A 160 4.94 20.88 -6.99
N ASP A 161 4.78 21.21 -8.28
CA ASP A 161 3.46 21.31 -8.92
C ASP A 161 2.76 19.95 -8.99
N LEU A 162 3.51 18.85 -8.98
CA LEU A 162 2.92 17.50 -8.91
C LEU A 162 2.13 17.25 -7.62
N LYS A 163 2.24 18.10 -6.61
CA LYS A 163 1.45 17.98 -5.38
C LYS A 163 0.06 18.58 -5.50
N THR A 164 -0.15 19.50 -6.44
CA THR A 164 -1.39 20.29 -6.55
C THR A 164 -2.05 20.18 -7.92
N VAL A 165 -1.33 19.79 -8.97
CA VAL A 165 -1.86 19.70 -10.33
C VAL A 165 -3.08 18.76 -10.41
N PRO A 166 -4.21 19.19 -10.98
CA PRO A 166 -5.37 18.32 -11.13
C PRO A 166 -5.09 17.12 -12.04
N LEU A 167 -5.76 16.01 -11.74
CA LEU A 167 -5.71 14.76 -12.50
C LEU A 167 -6.97 14.64 -13.33
N LEU A 168 -6.82 14.20 -14.57
CA LEU A 168 -7.89 14.03 -15.54
C LEU A 168 -7.84 12.62 -16.13
N ALA A 169 -8.96 12.15 -16.66
CA ALA A 169 -9.02 11.03 -17.57
C ALA A 169 -9.32 11.56 -18.97
N VAL A 170 -8.48 11.20 -19.95
CA VAL A 170 -8.67 11.53 -21.36
C VAL A 170 -9.26 10.31 -22.05
N ASP A 171 -10.45 10.45 -22.63
CA ASP A 171 -11.08 9.37 -23.39
C ASP A 171 -10.61 9.31 -24.86
N GLU A 172 -11.13 8.33 -25.61
CA GLU A 172 -10.79 8.10 -27.02
C GLU A 172 -11.11 9.27 -27.96
N SER A 173 -11.99 10.19 -27.55
CA SER A 173 -12.35 11.39 -28.30
C SER A 173 -11.49 12.61 -27.93
N GLY A 174 -10.58 12.45 -26.95
CA GLY A 174 -9.81 13.54 -26.37
C GLY A 174 -10.59 14.37 -25.34
N LYS A 175 -11.82 13.95 -24.98
CA LYS A 175 -12.59 14.62 -23.94
C LYS A 175 -12.00 14.29 -22.57
N THR A 176 -11.85 15.33 -21.77
CA THR A 176 -11.28 15.25 -20.42
C THR A 176 -12.38 15.18 -19.37
N THR A 177 -12.28 14.24 -18.45
CA THR A 177 -13.11 14.16 -17.24
C THR A 177 -12.21 14.31 -16.03
N GLU A 178 -12.59 15.14 -15.06
CA GLU A 178 -11.82 15.30 -13.82
C GLU A 178 -11.81 13.99 -13.02
N LEU A 179 -10.62 13.53 -12.62
CA LEU A 179 -10.50 12.42 -11.68
C LEU A 179 -10.65 13.01 -10.27
N ALA A 180 -11.78 12.71 -9.63
CA ALA A 180 -12.03 13.13 -8.27
C ALA A 180 -10.94 12.52 -7.36
N GLN A 181 -10.01 13.36 -6.94
CA GLN A 181 -9.15 13.04 -5.82
C GLN A 181 -10.00 13.12 -4.56
N PRO A 182 -9.84 12.22 -3.59
CA PRO A 182 -10.36 12.48 -2.26
C PRO A 182 -9.70 13.79 -1.79
N LEU A 183 -10.48 14.88 -1.77
CA LEU A 183 -10.08 16.09 -1.07
C LEU A 183 -9.73 15.66 0.36
N PRO A 184 -8.63 16.11 0.97
CA PRO A 184 -8.41 15.87 2.38
C PRO A 184 -9.67 16.37 3.08
N VAL A 185 -10.35 15.45 3.79
CA VAL A 185 -11.55 15.76 4.55
C VAL A 185 -11.12 16.84 5.53
N ARG A 186 -11.42 18.10 5.22
CA ARG A 186 -11.41 19.17 6.20
C ARG A 186 -12.26 18.62 7.32
N ALA A 187 -11.66 18.40 8.49
CA ALA A 187 -12.34 17.86 9.66
C ALA A 187 -13.72 18.52 9.72
N SER A 188 -14.74 17.70 9.51
CA SER A 188 -16.12 18.16 9.44
C SER A 188 -16.40 18.98 10.68
N ASP A 189 -16.78 20.24 10.47
CA ASP A 189 -17.30 21.13 11.49
C ASP A 189 -18.33 20.34 12.33
N PRO A 190 -18.23 20.29 13.67
CA PRO A 190 -19.09 19.42 14.51
C PRO A 190 -20.58 19.76 14.46
N ALA A 191 -20.98 20.80 13.72
CA ALA A 191 -22.30 21.42 13.81
C ALA A 191 -23.40 20.74 12.98
N MET A 192 -23.14 19.68 12.21
CA MET A 192 -24.17 19.04 11.39
C MET A 192 -24.39 17.57 11.73
N GLN A 193 -24.86 17.32 12.95
CA GLN A 193 -25.56 16.06 13.26
C GLN A 193 -27.02 16.20 12.82
N PRO A 194 -27.58 15.25 12.01
CA PRO A 194 -29.00 15.24 11.72
C PRO A 194 -29.76 14.91 13.02
N ARG A 195 -30.57 15.85 13.50
CA ARG A 195 -31.56 15.59 14.54
C ARG A 195 -32.61 14.64 13.94
N LEU A 196 -32.56 13.38 14.33
CA LEU A 196 -33.63 12.42 14.03
C LEU A 196 -34.87 12.84 14.82
N GLU A 197 -35.84 13.44 14.13
CA GLU A 197 -37.19 13.67 14.66
C GLU A 197 -37.92 12.32 14.73
N THR A 198 -38.20 11.89 15.96
CA THR A 198 -39.01 10.70 16.25
C THR A 198 -40.46 10.95 15.85
N VAL A 199 -40.90 10.35 14.75
CA VAL A 199 -42.33 10.23 14.43
C VAL A 199 -42.95 9.19 15.36
N ALA A 200 -43.77 9.64 16.31
CA ALA A 200 -44.54 8.78 17.19
C ALA A 200 -45.72 8.15 16.42
N VAL A 201 -45.73 6.83 16.30
CA VAL A 201 -46.91 6.06 15.84
C VAL A 201 -47.73 5.68 17.07
N GLN A 202 -49.00 6.07 17.07
CA GLN A 202 -49.97 5.83 18.14
C GLN A 202 -50.57 4.41 18.02
N PRO A 203 -50.88 3.70 19.12
CA PRO A 203 -51.22 2.28 19.08
C PRO A 203 -52.72 2.04 18.90
N GLN A 204 -53.09 1.11 18.01
CA GLN A 204 -54.44 0.53 17.96
C GLN A 204 -54.43 -0.89 18.55
N THR A 205 -55.32 -1.06 19.51
CA THR A 205 -55.65 -2.22 20.33
C THR A 205 -56.26 -3.37 19.53
N ALA A 206 -55.81 -4.60 19.80
CA ALA A 206 -56.66 -5.79 19.78
C ALA A 206 -56.04 -6.89 20.66
N ASP A 207 -56.86 -7.37 21.59
CA ASP A 207 -56.60 -8.38 22.61
C ASP A 207 -55.93 -9.67 22.10
N ARG A 208 -54.94 -10.18 22.85
CA ARG A 208 -55.04 -11.51 23.48
C ARG A 208 -53.86 -11.81 24.41
N VAL A 209 -54.22 -11.97 25.69
CA VAL A 209 -53.63 -12.84 26.72
C VAL A 209 -52.18 -12.56 27.12
N VAL A 210 -52.09 -11.97 28.32
CA VAL A 210 -50.91 -11.97 29.19
C VAL A 210 -50.70 -13.39 29.72
N GLU A 211 -49.57 -13.99 29.39
CA GLU A 211 -48.89 -14.98 30.22
C GLU A 211 -47.48 -14.43 30.44
N ALA A 212 -47.17 -14.09 31.70
CA ALA A 212 -45.94 -13.43 32.08
C ALA A 212 -44.97 -14.47 32.66
N GLU A 213 -43.88 -14.75 31.97
CA GLU A 213 -42.66 -15.30 32.59
C GLU A 213 -41.40 -14.77 31.88
N THR A 214 -40.63 -13.98 32.65
CA THR A 214 -39.16 -13.78 32.65
C THR A 214 -38.46 -13.16 31.41
N PRO A 215 -37.68 -12.07 31.58
CA PRO A 215 -36.84 -11.50 30.52
C PRO A 215 -35.71 -12.46 30.12
N ALA A 216 -35.72 -12.92 28.87
CA ALA A 216 -34.57 -13.57 28.25
C ALA A 216 -33.46 -12.52 28.00
N PRO A 217 -32.17 -12.90 28.17
CA PRO A 217 -31.06 -11.96 28.28
C PRO A 217 -30.71 -11.30 26.95
N ALA A 218 -30.24 -10.05 27.03
CA ALA A 218 -29.72 -9.28 25.92
C ALA A 218 -28.65 -10.07 25.11
N PRO A 219 -28.59 -9.92 23.78
CA PRO A 219 -27.49 -10.47 22.99
C PRO A 219 -26.20 -9.81 23.45
N THR A 220 -25.31 -10.61 24.04
CA THR A 220 -23.96 -10.18 24.40
C THR A 220 -23.15 -9.99 23.12
N LEU A 221 -22.42 -8.89 23.06
CA LEU A 221 -21.49 -8.53 22.00
C LEU A 221 -20.56 -9.72 21.67
N PRO A 222 -20.19 -9.97 20.40
CA PRO A 222 -19.21 -11.01 20.10
C PRO A 222 -17.88 -10.65 20.79
N GLY A 223 -17.39 -11.55 21.63
CA GLY A 223 -16.14 -11.37 22.35
C GLY A 223 -14.96 -11.29 21.39
N THR A 224 -14.43 -10.08 21.17
CA THR A 224 -13.16 -9.84 20.46
C THR A 224 -12.00 -9.62 21.43
N ALA A 225 -12.03 -10.23 22.62
CA ALA A 225 -10.83 -10.36 23.43
C ALA A 225 -9.98 -11.51 22.87
N SER A 226 -9.25 -11.24 21.79
CA SER A 226 -8.24 -12.18 21.29
C SER A 226 -7.16 -12.37 22.37
N ALA A 227 -6.65 -13.60 22.52
CA ALA A 227 -5.61 -13.96 23.49
C ALA A 227 -4.20 -13.40 23.16
N THR A 228 -4.12 -12.36 22.33
CA THR A 228 -2.87 -11.70 21.94
C THR A 228 -2.07 -11.09 23.11
N PRO A 229 -2.64 -10.58 24.22
CA PRO A 229 -1.81 -10.09 25.33
C PRO A 229 -1.09 -11.22 26.09
N LEU A 230 -1.54 -12.48 25.96
CA LEU A 230 -0.91 -13.63 26.59
C LEU A 230 0.43 -13.99 25.92
N ILE A 231 0.55 -13.78 24.61
CA ILE A 231 1.80 -14.01 23.85
C ILE A 231 2.85 -12.95 24.22
N GLY A 232 2.42 -11.69 24.40
CA GLY A 232 3.28 -10.61 24.89
C GLY A 232 3.80 -10.87 26.31
N LEU A 233 2.95 -11.39 27.20
CA LEU A 233 3.34 -11.77 28.57
C LEU A 233 4.34 -12.93 28.60
N ALA A 234 4.20 -13.92 27.72
CA ALA A 234 5.16 -15.04 27.63
C ALA A 234 6.58 -14.55 27.25
N GLY A 235 6.69 -13.56 26.36
CA GLY A 235 7.96 -12.92 26.01
C GLY A 235 8.62 -12.19 27.17
N LEU A 236 7.83 -11.41 27.94
CA LEU A 236 8.32 -10.68 29.10
C LEU A 236 8.80 -11.60 30.23
N VAL A 237 8.09 -12.70 30.48
CA VAL A 237 8.50 -13.70 31.49
C VAL A 237 9.84 -14.35 31.11
N SER A 238 10.07 -14.62 29.82
CA SER A 238 11.33 -15.22 29.34
C SER A 238 12.55 -14.28 29.51
N LEU A 239 12.36 -12.97 29.33
CA LEU A 239 13.40 -11.96 29.56
C LEU A 239 13.75 -11.82 31.05
N VAL A 240 12.74 -11.84 31.93
CA VAL A 240 12.95 -11.72 33.39
C VAL A 240 13.68 -12.96 33.95
N LEU A 241 13.32 -14.17 33.51
CA LEU A 241 14.01 -15.41 33.89
C LEU A 241 15.47 -15.42 33.42
N SER A 242 15.74 -14.95 32.20
CA SER A 242 17.10 -14.87 31.66
C SER A 242 17.98 -13.88 32.43
N ALA A 243 17.44 -12.71 32.81
CA ALA A 243 18.14 -11.74 33.64
C ALA A 243 18.44 -12.27 35.04
N ALA A 244 17.48 -12.97 35.67
CA ALA A 244 17.65 -13.55 37.01
C ALA A 244 18.72 -14.66 37.04
N LEU A 245 18.78 -15.50 36.01
CA LEU A 245 19.81 -16.55 35.88
C LEU A 245 21.19 -15.96 35.60
N GLY A 246 21.29 -14.89 34.79
CA GLY A 246 22.54 -14.18 34.52
C GLY A 246 23.13 -13.45 35.73
N VAL A 247 22.28 -12.90 36.62
CA VAL A 247 22.75 -12.26 37.86
C VAL A 247 23.21 -13.31 38.89
N ARG A 248 22.60 -14.49 38.91
CA ARG A 248 22.97 -15.57 39.84
C ARG A 248 24.26 -16.28 39.45
N SER A 249 24.58 -16.36 38.15
CA SER A 249 25.86 -16.92 37.67
C SER A 249 27.05 -15.98 37.97
N ARG A 250 26.85 -14.65 37.90
CA ARG A 250 27.88 -13.66 38.27
C ARG A 250 28.20 -13.62 39.77
N ARG A 251 27.27 -14.03 40.65
CA ARG A 251 27.51 -14.09 42.10
C ARG A 251 28.21 -15.37 42.57
N ARG A 252 28.48 -16.31 41.68
CA ARG A 252 29.28 -17.52 41.95
C ARG A 252 30.63 -17.45 41.24
N GLY A 253 31.36 -16.35 41.46
CA GLY A 253 32.79 -16.28 41.13
C GLY A 253 33.63 -17.02 42.18
N PRO A 254 34.76 -17.62 41.80
CA PRO A 254 35.48 -18.60 42.62
C PRO A 254 36.18 -17.96 43.83
N CYS A 255 36.10 -18.64 44.98
CA CYS A 255 37.03 -18.44 46.10
C CYS A 255 38.44 -18.81 45.62
N LYS A 256 39.38 -17.88 45.75
CA LYS A 256 40.82 -18.14 45.58
C LYS A 256 41.38 -18.56 46.94
N ASP A 257 42.05 -19.71 46.96
CA ASP A 257 43.04 -20.09 47.96
C ASP A 257 44.22 -19.11 47.98
#